data_AF-A0A848GXD3-F1
#
_entry.id   AF-A0A848GXD3-F1
#
_cell.length_a   1.000
_cell.length_b   1.000
_cell.length_c   1.000
_cell.angle_alpha   90.00
_cell.angle_beta   90.00
_cell.angle_gamma   90.00
#
_symmetry.space_group_name_H-M   'P 1'
#
loop_
_entity.id
_entity.type
_entity.pdbx_description
1 polymer ?
#
loop_
_entity_poly.entity_id
_entity_poly.type
_entity_poly.pdbx_seq_one_letter_code
_entity_poly.pdbx_strand_id
1 'polypeptide(L)'
;MQETHRAGFTASKATDFDGGFAFDQPDAVPLIVPGWRNSGPGHWQSLWAQRIPGTLRVQQDDWVHPTRDAWVSSITRSVLEADRPVVIVAHSLGCIATVHLPDDVAERIDGALLVAPADPERRAALQDFAPVPHARLPYRSIVVASGNDPYCPARLAGAYARNWGSEFLRLPEAGHINIESGHGEWPLGWALLQSLLATVPAPSLQVAV
;
A
#
# COMPACT_ATOMS: atom_id res chain seq x y z
N MET A 1 -67.99 19.54 43.07
CA MET A 1 -66.54 19.64 42.78
C MET A 1 -66.29 18.71 41.59
N GLN A 2 -66.59 19.19 40.39
CA GLN A 2 -65.62 19.75 39.42
C GLN A 2 -64.71 18.66 38.82
N GLU A 3 -65.05 18.32 37.57
CA GLU A 3 -64.19 17.74 36.55
C GLU A 3 -62.86 18.48 36.43
N THR A 4 -61.78 17.76 36.12
CA THR A 4 -60.75 18.27 35.21
C THR A 4 -60.14 17.12 34.39
N HIS A 5 -60.25 17.29 33.07
CA HIS A 5 -59.54 16.58 32.02
C HIS A 5 -58.02 16.84 32.05
N ARG A 6 -57.21 15.83 31.67
CA ARG A 6 -56.13 15.92 30.65
C ARG A 6 -55.41 14.56 30.57
N ALA A 7 -55.59 13.82 29.48
CA ALA A 7 -54.84 13.88 28.22
C ALA A 7 -53.68 12.87 28.21
N GLY A 8 -53.78 11.89 27.31
CA GLY A 8 -52.85 10.80 27.14
C GLY A 8 -51.47 11.27 26.69
N PHE A 9 -50.46 10.54 27.14
CA PHE A 9 -49.09 10.66 26.67
C PHE A 9 -48.77 9.38 25.87
N THR A 10 -48.83 9.49 24.55
CA THR A 10 -48.30 8.50 23.62
C THR A 10 -47.03 9.04 22.98
N ALA A 11 -46.07 8.12 22.82
CA ALA A 11 -44.86 8.17 22.01
C ALA A 11 -43.73 9.13 22.43
N SER A 12 -42.60 8.54 22.79
CA SER A 12 -41.47 8.57 21.85
C SER A 12 -40.58 7.35 22.07
N LYS A 13 -40.43 6.50 21.05
CA LYS A 13 -39.37 5.49 21.00
C LYS A 13 -38.05 6.25 20.87
N ALA A 14 -37.13 6.02 21.79
CA ALA A 14 -35.73 6.35 21.58
C ALA A 14 -35.27 5.63 20.30
N THR A 15 -34.93 6.40 19.27
CA THR A 15 -34.11 5.91 18.16
C THR A 15 -32.70 5.77 18.68
N ASP A 16 -32.29 4.53 18.92
CA ASP A 16 -30.89 4.17 19.09
C ASP A 16 -30.17 4.47 17.77
N PHE A 17 -29.27 5.46 17.82
CA PHE A 17 -28.31 5.75 16.77
C PHE A 17 -27.14 4.79 16.92
N ASP A 18 -27.27 3.57 16.40
CA ASP A 18 -26.11 2.71 16.13
C ASP A 18 -25.39 3.27 14.89
N GLY A 19 -24.62 4.33 15.12
CA GLY A 19 -23.69 4.93 14.16
C GLY A 19 -22.42 4.08 13.98
N GLY A 20 -22.58 2.78 13.76
CA GLY A 20 -21.50 1.93 13.28
C GLY A 20 -21.22 2.30 11.82
N PHE A 21 -20.11 2.98 11.56
CA PHE A 21 -19.55 3.01 10.22
C PHE A 21 -19.18 1.56 9.85
N ALA A 22 -20.10 0.86 9.19
CA ALA A 22 -19.77 -0.35 8.47
C ALA A 22 -18.75 0.08 7.42
N PHE A 23 -17.47 -0.22 7.66
CA PHE A 23 -16.49 -0.19 6.59
C PHE A 23 -16.91 -1.27 5.61
N ASP A 24 -17.52 -0.86 4.50
CA ASP A 24 -17.64 -1.74 3.34
C ASP A 24 -16.22 -2.26 3.07
N GLN A 25 -16.08 -3.58 2.98
CA GLN A 25 -14.76 -4.17 2.81
C GLN A 25 -14.19 -3.60 1.52
N PRO A 26 -12.97 -3.00 1.51
CA PRO A 26 -12.44 -2.38 0.30
C PRO A 26 -12.41 -3.42 -0.83
N ASP A 27 -12.66 -3.06 -2.09
CA ASP A 27 -12.72 -4.08 -3.17
C ASP A 27 -11.40 -4.86 -3.32
N ALA A 28 -10.28 -4.30 -2.85
CA ALA A 28 -8.94 -4.91 -2.88
C ALA A 28 -8.32 -5.09 -1.48
N VAL A 29 -7.49 -6.13 -1.28
CA VAL A 29 -6.73 -6.38 -0.03
C VAL A 29 -5.42 -5.58 -0.03
N PRO A 30 -5.12 -4.78 0.99
CA PRO A 30 -3.77 -4.28 1.17
C PRO A 30 -2.78 -5.43 1.42
N LEU A 31 -1.73 -5.51 0.62
CA LEU A 31 -0.63 -6.48 0.81
C LEU A 31 0.65 -5.73 1.17
N ILE A 32 1.05 -5.80 2.43
CA ILE A 32 2.28 -5.20 2.93
C ILE A 32 3.49 -6.02 2.46
N VAL A 33 4.43 -5.34 1.79
CA VAL A 33 5.71 -5.91 1.32
C VAL A 33 6.87 -5.16 1.97
N PRO A 34 7.40 -5.64 3.11
CA PRO A 34 8.52 -4.99 3.79
C PRO A 34 9.81 -5.01 2.98
N GLY A 35 10.75 -4.12 3.32
CA GLY A 35 12.10 -4.11 2.76
C GLY A 35 13.08 -5.04 3.48
N TRP A 36 14.35 -4.95 3.09
CA TRP A 36 15.45 -5.71 3.71
C TRP A 36 15.46 -5.53 5.23
N ARG A 37 15.61 -6.62 5.99
CA ARG A 37 15.52 -6.68 7.45
C ARG A 37 14.14 -6.41 8.06
N ASN A 38 13.10 -6.45 7.23
CA ASN A 38 11.70 -6.32 7.64
C ASN A 38 11.37 -4.92 8.22
N SER A 39 10.09 -4.69 8.48
CA SER A 39 9.58 -3.47 9.10
C SER A 39 9.23 -3.74 10.55
N GLY A 40 9.96 -3.11 11.47
CA GLY A 40 9.77 -3.28 12.92
C GLY A 40 8.41 -2.80 13.44
N PRO A 41 8.10 -2.99 14.74
CA PRO A 41 6.77 -2.72 15.29
C PRO A 41 6.28 -1.27 15.15
N GLY A 42 7.18 -0.29 15.27
CA GLY A 42 6.84 1.14 15.14
C GLY A 42 6.78 1.66 13.70
N HIS A 43 7.13 0.82 12.72
CA HIS A 43 7.13 1.22 11.31
C HIS A 43 5.70 1.33 10.77
N TRP A 44 5.43 2.30 9.90
CA TRP A 44 4.10 2.52 9.30
C TRP A 44 3.48 1.25 8.71
N GLN A 45 4.26 0.43 7.97
CA GLN A 45 3.77 -0.86 7.45
C GLN A 45 3.24 -1.81 8.52
N SER A 46 3.84 -1.83 9.71
CA SER A 46 3.42 -2.69 10.82
C SER A 46 2.19 -2.14 11.52
N LEU A 47 2.15 -0.82 11.71
CA LEU A 47 0.99 -0.13 12.30
C LEU A 47 -0.24 -0.27 11.39
N TRP A 48 -0.08 -0.11 10.07
CA TRP A 48 -1.18 -0.23 9.12
C TRP A 48 -1.69 -1.67 9.01
N ALA A 49 -0.80 -2.67 9.02
CA ALA A 49 -1.19 -4.08 9.02
C ALA A 49 -2.07 -4.46 10.22
N GLN A 50 -1.84 -3.85 11.38
CA GLN A 50 -2.65 -4.06 12.59
C GLN A 50 -3.98 -3.30 12.52
N ARG A 51 -4.00 -2.15 11.84
CA ARG A 51 -5.15 -1.23 11.82
C ARG A 51 -6.17 -1.57 10.75
N ILE A 52 -5.76 -2.11 9.61
CA ILE A 52 -6.65 -2.39 8.48
C ILE A 52 -7.03 -3.88 8.49
N PRO A 53 -8.29 -4.23 8.81
CA PRO A 53 -8.75 -5.62 8.79
C PRO A 53 -8.54 -6.27 7.42
N GLY A 54 -8.15 -7.55 7.43
CA GLY A 54 -7.93 -8.33 6.20
C GLY A 54 -6.60 -8.04 5.49
N THR A 55 -5.78 -7.11 5.99
CA THR A 55 -4.45 -6.84 5.41
C THR A 55 -3.56 -8.06 5.48
N LEU A 56 -2.96 -8.41 4.34
CA LEU A 56 -1.96 -9.45 4.24
C LEU A 56 -0.57 -8.84 4.38
N ARG A 57 0.39 -9.65 4.84
CA ARG A 57 1.79 -9.24 4.96
C ARG A 57 2.70 -10.35 4.51
N VAL A 58 3.52 -10.06 3.50
CA VAL A 58 4.50 -11.01 2.98
C VAL A 58 5.51 -11.35 4.07
N GLN A 59 5.75 -12.66 4.25
CA GLN A 59 6.84 -13.19 5.07
C GLN A 59 7.97 -13.66 4.16
N GLN A 60 9.20 -13.51 4.64
CA GLN A 60 10.40 -14.03 4.00
C GLN A 60 11.08 -15.01 4.95
N ASP A 61 11.62 -16.08 4.39
CA ASP A 61 12.35 -17.09 5.18
C ASP A 61 13.68 -16.52 5.71
N ASP A 62 14.35 -15.68 4.92
CA ASP A 62 15.56 -14.95 5.32
C ASP A 62 15.43 -13.45 4.99
N TRP A 63 15.35 -12.63 6.03
CA TRP A 63 15.30 -11.18 5.93
C TRP A 63 16.67 -10.51 5.78
N VAL A 64 17.75 -11.24 6.04
CA VAL A 64 19.14 -10.76 6.10
C VAL A 64 19.92 -11.06 4.82
N HIS A 65 19.70 -12.22 4.20
CA HIS A 65 20.33 -12.61 2.92
C HIS A 65 19.27 -12.76 1.82
N PRO A 66 18.71 -11.64 1.31
CA PRO A 66 17.64 -11.70 0.34
C PRO A 66 18.15 -12.20 -1.01
N THR A 67 17.38 -13.07 -1.65
CA THR A 67 17.52 -13.42 -3.07
C THR A 67 16.26 -13.00 -3.80
N ARG A 68 16.41 -12.59 -5.05
CA ARG A 68 15.29 -12.14 -5.88
C ARG A 68 14.24 -13.24 -5.99
N ASP A 69 14.67 -14.45 -6.33
CA ASP A 69 13.76 -15.57 -6.59
C ASP A 69 12.94 -15.92 -5.33
N ALA A 70 13.55 -15.97 -4.15
CA ALA A 70 12.83 -16.24 -2.90
C ALA A 70 11.82 -15.12 -2.59
N TRP A 71 12.24 -13.86 -2.73
CA TRP A 71 11.39 -12.72 -2.43
C TRP A 71 10.20 -12.61 -3.37
N VAL A 72 10.44 -12.76 -4.68
CA VAL A 72 9.41 -12.76 -5.72
C VAL A 72 8.46 -13.94 -5.50
N SER A 73 8.95 -15.12 -5.14
CA SER A 73 8.12 -16.29 -4.84
C SER A 73 7.21 -16.07 -3.63
N SER A 74 7.72 -15.47 -2.55
CA SER A 74 6.91 -15.15 -1.36
C SER A 74 5.82 -14.12 -1.67
N ILE A 75 6.14 -13.08 -2.43
CA ILE A 75 5.14 -12.08 -2.85
C ILE A 75 4.10 -12.73 -3.76
N THR A 76 4.53 -13.52 -4.75
CA THR A 76 3.66 -14.25 -5.67
C THR A 76 2.65 -15.11 -4.90
N ARG A 77 3.13 -15.89 -3.92
CA ARG A 77 2.26 -16.72 -3.08
C ARG A 77 1.20 -15.87 -2.38
N SER A 78 1.59 -14.79 -1.71
CA SER A 78 0.64 -13.92 -1.01
C SER A 78 -0.37 -13.23 -1.93
N VAL A 79 0.02 -12.88 -3.16
CA VAL A 79 -0.91 -12.33 -4.16
C VAL A 79 -1.92 -13.39 -4.60
N LEU A 80 -1.46 -14.61 -4.87
CA LEU A 80 -2.33 -15.70 -5.37
C LEU A 80 -3.25 -16.28 -4.29
N GLU A 81 -2.83 -16.27 -3.03
CA GLU A 81 -3.63 -16.70 -1.87
C GLU A 81 -4.71 -15.67 -1.47
N ALA A 82 -4.62 -14.43 -1.94
CA ALA A 82 -5.65 -13.43 -1.67
C ALA A 82 -6.94 -13.76 -2.44
N ASP A 83 -8.08 -13.81 -1.74
CA ASP A 83 -9.40 -14.13 -2.31
C ASP A 83 -9.95 -13.06 -3.26
N ARG A 84 -9.27 -11.92 -3.37
CA ARG A 84 -9.64 -10.77 -4.20
C ARG A 84 -8.37 -10.03 -4.66
N PRO A 85 -8.44 -9.10 -5.62
CA PRO A 85 -7.27 -8.33 -6.04
C PRO A 85 -6.57 -7.63 -4.88
N VAL A 86 -5.28 -7.35 -5.05
CA VAL A 86 -4.47 -6.72 -4.01
C VAL A 86 -4.03 -5.31 -4.37
N VAL A 87 -3.87 -4.48 -3.35
CA VAL A 87 -3.09 -3.23 -3.44
C VAL A 87 -1.77 -3.43 -2.73
N ILE A 88 -0.68 -3.42 -3.48
CA ILE A 88 0.67 -3.60 -2.93
C ILE A 88 1.08 -2.36 -2.14
N VAL A 89 1.62 -2.57 -0.94
CA VAL A 89 2.18 -1.53 -0.09
C VAL A 89 3.63 -1.89 0.23
N ALA A 90 4.53 -1.51 -0.68
CA ALA A 90 5.92 -1.92 -0.66
C ALA A 90 6.84 -0.84 -0.11
N HIS A 91 7.91 -1.27 0.56
CA HIS A 91 8.97 -0.38 1.05
C HIS A 91 10.35 -0.87 0.62
N SER A 92 11.21 0.05 0.18
CA SER A 92 12.63 -0.22 -0.08
C SER A 92 12.86 -1.38 -1.04
N LEU A 93 13.56 -2.44 -0.60
CA LEU A 93 13.77 -3.66 -1.39
C LEU A 93 12.45 -4.32 -1.83
N GLY A 94 11.39 -4.22 -1.01
CA GLY A 94 10.07 -4.73 -1.36
C GLY A 94 9.51 -4.11 -2.64
N CYS A 95 9.84 -2.84 -2.92
CA CYS A 95 9.44 -2.18 -4.17
C CYS A 95 10.12 -2.85 -5.37
N ILE A 96 11.42 -3.13 -5.25
CA ILE A 96 12.20 -3.76 -6.31
C ILE A 96 11.73 -5.20 -6.54
N ALA A 97 11.50 -5.96 -5.47
CA ALA A 97 10.97 -7.31 -5.55
C ALA A 97 9.58 -7.34 -6.20
N THR A 98 8.72 -6.36 -5.92
CA THR A 98 7.37 -6.25 -6.50
C THR A 98 7.43 -6.08 -8.02
N VAL A 99 8.33 -5.26 -8.55
CA VAL A 99 8.40 -5.02 -10.01
C VAL A 99 9.05 -6.16 -10.79
N HIS A 100 9.57 -7.18 -10.11
CA HIS A 100 10.05 -8.43 -10.69
C HIS A 100 8.96 -9.51 -10.80
N LEU A 101 7.74 -9.24 -10.33
CA LEU A 101 6.64 -10.20 -10.43
C LEU A 101 6.32 -10.51 -11.90
N PRO A 102 5.97 -11.77 -12.21
CA PRO A 102 5.55 -12.15 -13.55
C PRO A 102 4.18 -11.54 -13.91
N ASP A 103 3.92 -11.37 -15.20
CA ASP A 103 2.74 -10.64 -15.70
C ASP A 103 1.41 -11.24 -15.22
N ASP A 104 1.30 -12.58 -15.15
CA ASP A 104 0.10 -13.29 -14.69
C ASP A 104 -0.22 -13.03 -13.21
N VAL A 105 0.80 -12.77 -12.40
CA VAL A 105 0.64 -12.35 -11.00
C VAL A 105 0.34 -10.85 -10.93
N ALA A 106 0.96 -10.05 -11.79
CA ALA A 106 0.73 -8.61 -11.86
C ALA A 106 -0.71 -8.25 -12.24
N GLU A 107 -1.39 -9.08 -13.03
CA GLU A 107 -2.81 -8.94 -13.36
C GLU A 107 -3.76 -9.02 -12.16
N ARG A 108 -3.31 -9.56 -11.01
CA ARG A 108 -4.08 -9.62 -9.75
C ARG A 108 -3.87 -8.40 -8.85
N ILE A 109 -3.10 -7.42 -9.29
CA ILE A 109 -2.77 -6.21 -8.54
C ILE A 109 -3.59 -5.03 -9.09
N ASP A 110 -4.45 -4.45 -8.25
CA ASP A 110 -5.27 -3.28 -8.61
C ASP A 110 -4.49 -1.96 -8.48
N GLY A 111 -3.45 -1.97 -7.64
CA GLY A 111 -2.50 -0.87 -7.60
C GLY A 111 -1.33 -1.10 -6.65
N ALA A 112 -0.38 -0.16 -6.66
CA ALA A 112 0.80 -0.24 -5.79
C ALA A 112 1.23 1.12 -5.23
N LEU A 113 1.45 1.17 -3.93
CA LEU A 113 2.20 2.22 -3.24
C LEU A 113 3.64 1.74 -3.03
N LEU A 114 4.58 2.34 -3.76
CA LEU A 114 6.01 1.98 -3.79
C LEU A 114 6.81 3.06 -3.06
N VAL A 115 7.17 2.80 -1.80
CA VAL A 115 7.77 3.80 -0.90
C VAL A 115 9.27 3.60 -0.78
N ALA A 116 10.03 4.66 -1.00
CA ALA A 116 11.48 4.71 -0.86
C ALA A 116 12.21 3.55 -1.58
N PRO A 117 11.95 3.31 -2.89
CA PRO A 117 12.50 2.14 -3.61
C PRO A 117 14.02 2.09 -3.52
N ALA A 118 14.60 0.92 -3.33
CA ALA A 118 16.05 0.76 -3.18
C ALA A 118 16.83 0.93 -4.50
N ASP A 119 18.15 1.14 -4.41
CA ASP A 119 19.11 1.01 -5.52
C ASP A 119 19.94 -0.28 -5.32
N PRO A 120 19.55 -1.41 -5.95
CA PRO A 120 20.26 -2.68 -5.81
C PRO A 120 21.70 -2.64 -6.34
N GLU A 121 21.97 -1.79 -7.34
CA GLU A 121 23.29 -1.70 -7.98
C GLU A 121 24.35 -1.09 -7.05
N ARG A 122 23.92 -0.31 -6.04
CA ARG A 122 24.80 0.33 -5.05
C ARG A 122 25.03 -0.49 -3.78
N ARG A 123 24.41 -1.66 -3.66
CA ARG A 123 24.42 -2.46 -2.43
C ARG A 123 24.72 -3.91 -2.78
N ALA A 124 25.91 -4.40 -2.43
CA ALA A 124 26.33 -5.77 -2.73
C ALA A 124 25.32 -6.84 -2.25
N ALA A 125 24.73 -6.66 -1.06
CA ALA A 125 23.71 -7.55 -0.51
C ALA A 125 22.40 -7.61 -1.33
N LEU A 126 22.17 -6.64 -2.22
CA LEU A 126 20.95 -6.52 -3.03
C LEU A 126 21.23 -6.78 -4.52
N GLN A 127 22.47 -7.06 -4.90
CA GLN A 127 22.89 -7.11 -6.32
C GLN A 127 22.09 -8.14 -7.15
N ASP A 128 21.59 -9.20 -6.52
CA ASP A 128 20.75 -10.23 -7.14
C ASP A 128 19.41 -9.69 -7.68
N PHE A 129 18.97 -8.51 -7.20
CA PHE A 129 17.77 -7.84 -7.68
C PHE A 129 18.04 -6.90 -8.88
N ALA A 130 19.29 -6.79 -9.33
CA ALA A 130 19.67 -6.06 -10.54
C ALA A 130 19.71 -6.99 -11.78
N PRO A 131 19.45 -6.46 -12.99
CA PRO A 131 18.96 -5.11 -13.26
C PRO A 131 17.50 -4.94 -12.80
N VAL A 132 17.14 -3.72 -12.42
CA VAL A 132 15.75 -3.39 -12.07
C VAL A 132 14.89 -3.35 -13.35
N PRO A 133 13.74 -4.07 -13.41
CA PRO A 133 12.84 -4.03 -14.55
C PRO A 133 12.38 -2.60 -14.83
N HIS A 134 12.34 -2.25 -16.12
CA HIS A 134 11.98 -0.90 -16.58
C HIS A 134 10.69 -0.88 -17.40
N ALA A 135 10.00 -2.02 -17.51
CA ALA A 135 8.69 -2.10 -18.14
C ALA A 135 7.67 -1.28 -17.35
N ARG A 136 6.66 -0.75 -18.05
CA ARG A 136 5.52 -0.10 -17.39
C ARG A 136 4.75 -1.16 -16.60
N LEU A 137 4.29 -0.77 -15.41
CA LEU A 137 3.45 -1.64 -14.60
C LEU A 137 2.04 -1.72 -15.20
N PRO A 138 1.40 -2.90 -15.23
CA PRO A 138 0.06 -3.06 -15.81
C PRO A 138 -1.07 -2.52 -14.92
N TYR A 139 -0.73 -1.90 -13.79
CA TYR A 139 -1.65 -1.36 -12.79
C TYR A 139 -1.26 0.05 -12.34
N ARG A 140 -2.21 0.78 -11.75
CA ARG A 140 -1.95 2.12 -11.21
C ARG A 140 -0.94 2.04 -10.07
N SER A 141 0.05 2.92 -10.07
CA SER A 141 1.07 2.94 -9.01
C SER A 141 1.52 4.35 -8.64
N ILE A 142 1.92 4.51 -7.38
CA ILE A 142 2.46 5.73 -6.79
C ILE A 142 3.84 5.42 -6.23
N VAL A 143 4.87 6.09 -6.72
CA VAL A 143 6.21 6.06 -6.14
C VAL A 143 6.38 7.26 -5.21
N VAL A 144 6.69 6.99 -3.94
CA VAL A 144 7.06 8.01 -2.96
C VAL A 144 8.56 7.93 -2.71
N ALA A 145 9.29 9.04 -2.87
CA ALA A 145 10.73 9.09 -2.62
C ALA A 145 11.11 10.29 -1.77
N SER A 146 12.21 10.18 -1.02
CA SER A 146 12.79 11.30 -0.28
C SER A 146 13.92 11.96 -1.06
N GLY A 147 14.10 13.28 -0.89
CA GLY A 147 15.22 14.03 -1.42
C GLY A 147 16.56 13.68 -0.79
N ASN A 148 16.55 13.13 0.43
CA ASN A 148 17.73 12.77 1.21
C ASN A 148 17.79 11.27 1.58
N ASP A 149 17.19 10.38 0.79
CA ASP A 149 17.25 8.93 1.02
C ASP A 149 18.68 8.38 0.81
N PRO A 150 19.30 7.74 1.82
CA PRO A 150 20.66 7.19 1.71
C PRO A 150 20.75 5.86 0.93
N TYR A 151 19.64 5.25 0.56
CA TYR A 151 19.58 3.96 -0.14
C TYR A 151 19.22 4.10 -1.62
N CYS A 152 18.59 5.21 -2.03
CA CYS A 152 18.27 5.48 -3.43
C CYS A 152 18.19 6.98 -3.70
N PRO A 153 19.06 7.52 -4.58
CA PRO A 153 18.99 8.93 -4.92
C PRO A 153 17.62 9.30 -5.53
N ALA A 154 17.06 10.45 -5.15
CA ALA A 154 15.77 10.93 -5.66
C ALA A 154 15.67 10.97 -7.19
N ARG A 155 16.80 11.23 -7.88
CA ARG A 155 16.88 11.19 -9.35
C ARG A 155 16.60 9.78 -9.89
N LEU A 156 17.15 8.74 -9.26
CA LEU A 156 16.95 7.36 -9.66
C LEU A 156 15.52 6.91 -9.36
N ALA A 157 15.00 7.23 -8.17
CA ALA A 157 13.60 6.95 -7.84
C ALA A 157 12.61 7.62 -8.82
N GLY A 158 12.91 8.85 -9.27
CA GLY A 158 12.13 9.51 -10.32
C GLY A 158 12.26 8.86 -11.70
N ALA A 159 13.41 8.24 -12.01
CA ALA A 159 13.58 7.46 -13.23
C ALA A 159 12.78 6.14 -13.16
N TYR A 160 12.78 5.46 -12.01
CA TYR A 160 11.90 4.30 -11.77
C TYR A 160 10.44 4.66 -11.99
N ALA A 161 9.94 5.72 -11.35
CA ALA A 161 8.54 6.15 -11.51
C ALA A 161 8.19 6.41 -12.98
N ARG A 162 9.09 7.06 -13.74
CA ARG A 162 8.89 7.31 -15.18
C ARG A 162 8.82 6.02 -16.00
N ASN A 163 9.73 5.08 -15.77
CA ASN A 163 9.79 3.82 -16.50
C ASN A 163 8.58 2.95 -16.20
N TRP A 164 8.21 2.86 -14.92
CA TRP A 164 7.05 2.10 -14.44
C TRP A 164 5.70 2.75 -14.79
N GLY A 165 5.70 4.00 -15.26
CA GLY A 165 4.47 4.75 -15.56
C GLY A 165 3.71 5.20 -14.30
N SER A 166 4.40 5.28 -13.16
CA SER A 166 3.83 5.62 -11.87
C SER A 166 3.66 7.12 -11.67
N GLU A 167 2.69 7.50 -10.85
CA GLU A 167 2.67 8.81 -10.21
C GLU A 167 3.91 8.96 -9.31
N PHE A 168 4.48 10.17 -9.21
CA PHE A 168 5.70 10.41 -8.43
C PHE A 168 5.51 11.51 -7.41
N LEU A 169 5.67 11.17 -6.13
CA LEU A 169 5.68 12.11 -5.02
C LEU A 169 7.07 12.16 -4.40
N ARG A 170 7.72 13.31 -4.51
CA ARG A 170 9.00 13.57 -3.84
C ARG A 170 8.77 14.35 -2.55
N LEU A 171 9.17 13.77 -1.43
CA LEU A 171 9.28 14.45 -0.14
C LEU A 171 10.67 15.12 -0.04
N PRO A 172 10.79 16.34 0.50
CA PRO A 172 12.08 17.03 0.56
C PRO A 172 13.12 16.30 1.43
N GLU A 173 12.86 16.14 2.72
CA GLU A 173 13.82 15.64 3.72
C GLU A 173 13.17 14.57 4.61
N ALA A 174 12.75 13.45 4.03
CA ALA A 174 12.00 12.38 4.69
C ALA A 174 12.84 11.13 5.03
N GLY A 175 14.18 11.20 4.94
CA GLY A 175 15.09 10.08 5.16
C GLY A 175 14.73 8.87 4.30
N HIS A 176 14.71 7.68 4.90
CA HIS A 176 14.27 6.45 4.22
C HIS A 176 12.78 6.14 4.41
N ILE A 177 11.99 7.11 4.87
CA ILE A 177 10.54 6.98 5.11
C ILE A 177 10.25 5.77 6.02
N ASN A 178 10.93 5.75 7.17
CA ASN A 178 10.92 4.69 8.16
C ASN A 178 10.87 5.28 9.58
N ILE A 179 10.95 4.45 10.61
CA ILE A 179 10.84 4.91 12.00
C ILE A 179 11.97 5.87 12.39
N GLU A 180 13.21 5.63 11.93
CA GLU A 180 14.37 6.48 12.22
C GLU A 180 14.23 7.89 11.61
N SER A 181 13.43 8.03 10.56
CA SER A 181 13.11 9.30 9.92
C SER A 181 11.77 9.90 10.37
N GLY A 182 11.13 9.32 11.41
CA GLY A 182 9.89 9.83 12.00
C GLY A 182 8.60 9.29 11.38
N HIS A 183 8.68 8.27 10.52
CA HIS A 183 7.52 7.72 9.81
C HIS A 183 6.94 6.50 10.56
N GLY A 184 6.17 6.80 11.62
CA GLY A 184 5.32 5.85 12.35
C GLY A 184 3.91 5.79 11.76
N GLU A 185 2.93 6.52 12.29
CA GLU A 185 1.55 6.51 11.74
C GLU A 185 1.45 6.97 10.27
N TRP A 186 2.38 7.84 9.84
CA TRP A 186 2.51 8.41 8.51
C TRP A 186 1.18 8.75 7.78
N PRO A 187 0.47 9.82 8.20
CA PRO A 187 -0.85 10.18 7.66
C PRO A 187 -0.89 10.44 6.15
N LEU A 188 0.17 11.01 5.58
CA LEU A 188 0.25 11.24 4.13
C LEU A 188 0.27 9.91 3.36
N GLY A 189 1.07 8.94 3.81
CA GLY A 189 1.10 7.61 3.21
C GLY A 189 -0.25 6.90 3.31
N TRP A 190 -0.94 7.06 4.45
CA TRP A 190 -2.28 6.55 4.62
C TRP A 190 -3.26 7.12 3.59
N ALA A 191 -3.23 8.44 3.37
CA ALA A 191 -4.09 9.07 2.36
C ALA A 191 -3.80 8.56 0.93
N LEU A 192 -2.53 8.32 0.60
CA LEU A 192 -2.14 7.73 -0.68
C LEU A 192 -2.66 6.30 -0.84
N LEU A 193 -2.55 5.48 0.20
CA LEU A 193 -3.11 4.12 0.22
C LEU A 193 -4.64 4.15 0.03
N GLN A 194 -5.35 5.03 0.73
CA GLN A 194 -6.79 5.18 0.56
C GLN A 194 -7.16 5.58 -0.87
N SER A 195 -6.34 6.40 -1.55
CA SER A 195 -6.57 6.74 -2.96
C SER A 195 -6.39 5.58 -3.93
N LEU A 196 -5.63 4.54 -3.55
CA LEU A 196 -5.43 3.32 -4.34
C LEU A 196 -6.53 2.29 -4.05
N LEU A 197 -7.02 2.24 -2.80
CA LEU A 197 -8.13 1.37 -2.39
C LEU A 197 -9.50 1.89 -2.82
N ALA A 198 -9.63 3.19 -3.08
CA ALA A 198 -10.85 3.76 -3.63
C ALA A 198 -10.97 3.36 -5.10
N THR A 199 -11.95 2.50 -5.41
CA THR A 199 -12.31 2.13 -6.77
C THR A 199 -12.62 3.41 -7.56
N VAL A 200 -11.72 3.80 -8.47
CA VAL A 200 -12.03 4.86 -9.44
C VAL A 200 -12.86 4.17 -10.52
N PRO A 201 -14.18 4.45 -10.64
CA PRO A 201 -14.95 3.91 -11.75
C PRO A 201 -14.26 4.34 -13.04
N ALA A 202 -13.96 3.37 -13.91
CA ALA A 202 -13.38 3.65 -15.21
C ALA A 202 -14.26 4.70 -15.92
N PRO A 203 -13.67 5.74 -16.54
CA PRO A 203 -14.47 6.65 -17.35
C PRO A 203 -15.12 5.82 -18.44
N SER A 204 -16.44 5.68 -18.36
CA SER A 204 -17.23 5.03 -19.39
C SER A 204 -17.18 5.97 -20.59
N LEU A 205 -16.28 5.67 -21.53
CA LEU A 205 -16.34 6.22 -22.88
C LEU A 205 -17.59 5.63 -23.54
N GLN A 206 -18.74 6.24 -23.25
CA GLN A 206 -19.89 6.13 -24.13
C GLN A 206 -19.52 6.84 -25.42
N VAL A 207 -19.07 6.06 -26.40
CA VAL A 207 -19.11 6.50 -27.79
C VAL A 207 -20.59 6.61 -28.13
N ALA A 208 -21.09 7.85 -28.12
CA ALA A 208 -22.37 8.15 -28.73
C ALA A 208 -22.29 7.78 -30.22
N VAL A 209 -23.28 6.99 -30.66
CA VAL A 209 -23.43 6.39 -31.99
C VAL A 209 -23.38 7.43 -33.10
#